data_AF-A0A9D4WI51-F1
#
_entry.id   AF-A0A9D4WI51-F1
#
_cell.length_a   1.000
_cell.length_b   1.000
_cell.length_c   1.000
_cell.angle_alpha   90.00
_cell.angle_beta   90.00
_cell.angle_gamma   90.00
#
_symmetry.space_group_name_H-M   'P 1'
#
loop_
_entity.id
_entity.type
_entity.pdbx_description
1 polymer ?
#
loop_
_entity_poly.entity_id
_entity_poly.type
_entity_poly.pdbx_seq_one_letter_code
_entity_poly.pdbx_strand_id
1 'polypeptide(L)'
;MKNNCSKGRCITAFFPGKPRWPAGTRTLTYAFDPNENLDDATKQVFANAFNQWSKVTTITFTETTSYRGADIKIGFYSGDHGDGEPFDGVLGTLAHAFSPTDGRFHLDKSEDWVVNGDVRESSLSNAIDLEFVAVHEIGHVLGLGHSSVEGAIMYPTISSN
;
A
#
# COMPACT_ATOMS: atom_id res chain seq x y z
N MET A 1 -19.27 -4.08 -5.93
CA MET A 1 -18.22 -4.91 -6.55
C MET A 1 -18.32 -6.34 -6.04
N LYS A 2 -18.12 -7.34 -6.91
CA LYS A 2 -18.12 -8.79 -6.59
C LYS A 2 -16.71 -9.32 -6.82
N ASN A 3 -16.31 -10.39 -6.13
CA ASN A 3 -15.06 -11.07 -6.45
C ASN A 3 -15.12 -11.55 -7.91
N ASN A 4 -14.01 -11.41 -8.63
CA ASN A 4 -13.92 -11.91 -10.00
C ASN A 4 -13.06 -13.17 -10.00
N CYS A 5 -13.72 -14.32 -9.84
CA CYS A 5 -13.06 -15.60 -9.69
C CYS A 5 -13.49 -16.60 -10.76
N SER A 6 -12.51 -17.30 -11.35
CA SER A 6 -12.75 -18.46 -12.22
C SER A 6 -11.87 -19.63 -11.77
N LYS A 7 -12.46 -20.82 -11.61
CA LYS A 7 -11.74 -22.06 -11.22
C LYS A 7 -10.83 -21.90 -9.98
N GLY A 8 -11.30 -21.23 -8.94
CA GLY A 8 -10.55 -20.99 -7.70
C GLY A 8 -9.49 -19.88 -7.77
N ARG A 9 -9.28 -19.28 -8.94
CA ARG A 9 -8.39 -18.13 -9.14
C ARG A 9 -9.19 -16.85 -9.12
N CYS A 10 -8.87 -15.94 -8.20
CA CYS A 10 -9.55 -14.66 -8.05
C CYS A 10 -8.61 -13.55 -8.50
N ILE A 11 -8.90 -12.92 -9.64
CA ILE A 11 -8.16 -11.75 -10.14
C ILE A 11 -8.40 -10.55 -9.22
N THR A 12 -9.64 -10.44 -8.70
CA THR A 12 -10.02 -9.44 -7.72
C THR A 12 -10.69 -10.15 -6.55
N ALA A 13 -10.09 -10.05 -5.38
CA ALA A 13 -10.65 -10.48 -4.11
C ALA A 13 -10.93 -9.27 -3.22
N PHE A 14 -11.91 -9.39 -2.34
CA PHE A 14 -12.22 -8.39 -1.31
C PHE A 14 -12.04 -9.06 0.05
N PHE A 15 -11.67 -8.28 1.06
CA PHE A 15 -11.62 -8.78 2.43
C PHE A 15 -12.97 -9.37 2.89
N PRO A 16 -12.97 -10.37 3.79
CA PRO A 16 -14.18 -10.81 4.48
C PRO A 16 -14.95 -9.61 5.07
N GLY A 17 -16.27 -9.63 4.98
CA GLY A 17 -17.11 -8.48 5.37
C GLY A 17 -17.17 -7.34 4.35
N LYS A 18 -16.30 -7.34 3.32
CA LYS A 18 -16.24 -6.32 2.24
C LYS A 18 -16.21 -4.89 2.81
N PRO A 19 -15.24 -4.58 3.69
CA PRO A 19 -15.04 -3.23 4.21
C PRO A 19 -14.92 -2.22 3.08
N ARG A 20 -15.56 -1.05 3.26
CA ARG A 20 -15.57 0.04 2.28
C ARG A 20 -15.59 1.38 3.01
N TRP A 21 -15.02 2.37 2.35
CA TRP A 21 -15.27 3.76 2.68
C TRP A 21 -16.78 4.08 2.61
N PRO A 22 -17.25 5.09 3.36
CA PRO A 22 -18.66 5.48 3.38
C PRO A 22 -19.27 5.60 1.98
N ALA A 23 -20.54 5.26 1.86
CA ALA A 23 -21.24 5.34 0.59
C ALA A 23 -21.21 6.78 0.04
N GLY A 24 -20.78 6.94 -1.20
CA GLY A 24 -20.65 8.24 -1.85
C GLY A 24 -19.29 8.92 -1.69
N THR A 25 -18.33 8.32 -0.96
CA THR A 25 -16.95 8.82 -0.95
C THR A 25 -16.38 8.90 -2.36
N ARG A 26 -15.95 10.11 -2.74
CA ARG A 26 -15.27 10.40 -4.02
C ARG A 26 -13.83 10.85 -3.84
N THR A 27 -13.48 11.33 -2.66
CA THR A 27 -12.14 11.81 -2.35
C THR A 27 -11.70 11.18 -1.03
N LEU A 28 -10.49 10.64 -1.00
CA LEU A 28 -9.80 10.24 0.22
C LEU A 28 -8.58 11.14 0.42
N THR A 29 -8.37 11.56 1.65
CA THR A 29 -7.17 12.29 2.04
C THR A 29 -6.09 11.32 2.50
N TYR A 30 -4.83 11.59 2.15
CA TYR A 30 -3.69 10.85 2.69
C TYR A 30 -2.66 11.80 3.30
N ALA A 31 -1.92 11.31 4.28
CA ALA A 31 -0.86 12.06 4.93
C ALA A 31 0.24 11.12 5.41
N PHE A 32 1.46 11.64 5.45
CA PHE A 32 2.63 10.94 5.96
C PHE A 32 2.84 11.25 7.45
N ASP A 33 3.32 10.26 8.20
CA ASP A 33 3.74 10.46 9.59
C ASP A 33 4.80 11.58 9.63
N PRO A 34 4.53 12.69 10.36
CA PRO A 34 5.44 13.84 10.37
C PRO A 34 6.79 13.51 11.02
N ASN A 35 6.91 12.41 11.76
CA ASN A 35 8.18 12.02 12.38
C ASN A 35 9.16 11.39 11.38
N GLU A 36 8.69 10.91 10.23
CA GLU A 36 9.54 10.22 9.24
C GLU A 36 10.35 11.18 8.36
N ASN A 37 9.96 12.45 8.25
CA ASN A 37 10.65 13.47 7.43
C ASN A 37 10.98 12.99 6.00
N LEU A 38 10.01 12.36 5.33
CA LEU A 38 10.18 11.83 3.98
C LEU A 38 10.53 12.92 2.96
N ASP A 39 11.44 12.60 2.05
CA ASP A 39 11.80 13.47 0.93
C ASP A 39 10.72 13.51 -0.15
N ASP A 40 10.81 14.51 -1.04
CA ASP A 40 9.80 14.74 -2.08
C ASP A 40 9.76 13.60 -3.11
N ALA A 41 10.89 12.92 -3.36
CA ALA A 41 10.95 11.78 -4.25
C ALA A 41 10.11 10.62 -3.72
N THR A 42 10.26 10.30 -2.43
CA THR A 42 9.49 9.26 -1.74
C THR A 42 8.01 9.60 -1.74
N LYS A 43 7.64 10.85 -1.42
CA LYS A 43 6.24 11.28 -1.49
C LYS A 43 5.65 11.19 -2.89
N GLN A 44 6.44 11.51 -3.91
CA GLN A 44 6.02 11.41 -5.31
C GLN A 44 5.69 9.97 -5.72
N VAL A 45 6.40 8.98 -5.19
CA VAL A 45 6.07 7.55 -5.40
C VAL A 45 4.66 7.22 -4.93
N PHE A 46 4.27 7.66 -3.73
CA PHE A 46 2.91 7.44 -3.23
C PHE A 46 1.87 8.21 -4.06
N ALA A 47 2.17 9.45 -4.46
CA ALA A 47 1.29 10.21 -5.36
C ALA A 47 1.06 9.48 -6.70
N ASN A 48 2.10 8.86 -7.26
CA ASN A 48 2.00 8.03 -8.46
C ASN A 48 1.13 6.80 -8.20
N ALA A 49 1.37 6.07 -7.11
CA ALA A 49 0.63 4.89 -6.73
C ALA A 49 -0.88 5.17 -6.55
N PHE A 50 -1.22 6.25 -5.85
CA PHE A 50 -2.62 6.72 -5.73
C PHE A 50 -3.21 7.09 -7.09
N ASN A 51 -2.44 7.73 -7.97
CA ASN A 51 -2.87 8.06 -9.31
C ASN A 51 -3.10 6.82 -10.19
N GLN A 52 -2.42 5.70 -9.95
CA GLN A 52 -2.75 4.45 -10.64
C GLN A 52 -4.16 3.97 -10.27
N TRP A 53 -4.51 4.01 -8.99
CA TRP A 53 -5.85 3.64 -8.52
C TRP A 53 -6.93 4.63 -8.93
N SER A 54 -6.64 5.93 -9.01
CA SER A 54 -7.62 6.93 -9.45
C SER A 54 -8.04 6.74 -10.91
N LYS A 55 -7.16 6.20 -11.77
CA LYS A 55 -7.47 5.91 -13.19
C LYS A 55 -8.50 4.78 -13.36
N VAL A 56 -8.61 3.88 -12.39
CA VAL A 56 -9.44 2.67 -12.49
C VAL A 56 -10.55 2.61 -11.44
N THR A 57 -10.69 3.67 -10.63
CA THR A 57 -11.77 3.82 -9.65
C THR A 57 -12.46 5.17 -9.85
N THR A 58 -13.50 5.44 -9.06
CA THR A 58 -14.13 6.77 -9.00
C THR A 58 -13.62 7.60 -7.82
N ILE A 59 -12.54 7.16 -7.18
CA ILE A 59 -11.96 7.79 -6.00
C ILE A 59 -10.75 8.60 -6.45
N THR A 60 -10.68 9.85 -6.03
CA THR A 60 -9.48 10.67 -6.11
C THR A 60 -8.80 10.73 -4.76
N PHE A 61 -7.50 11.01 -4.78
CA PHE A 61 -6.68 11.10 -3.58
C PHE A 61 -6.09 12.49 -3.48
N THR A 62 -6.00 13.01 -2.26
CA THR A 62 -5.45 14.35 -2.01
C THR A 62 -4.55 14.31 -0.80
N GLU A 63 -3.30 14.73 -0.97
CA GLU A 63 -2.39 14.87 0.15
C GLU A 63 -2.88 15.97 1.10
N THR A 64 -2.75 15.73 2.40
CA THR A 64 -3.01 16.72 3.44
C THR A 64 -1.88 16.73 4.47
N THR A 65 -1.65 17.89 5.08
CA THR A 65 -0.70 18.02 6.20
C THR A 65 -1.32 17.59 7.52
N SER A 66 -2.64 17.38 7.57
CA SER A 66 -3.34 16.93 8.79
C SER A 66 -3.27 15.41 8.94
N TYR A 67 -2.13 14.90 9.44
CA TYR A 67 -1.92 13.46 9.63
C TYR A 67 -3.02 12.80 10.46
N ARG A 68 -3.40 13.40 11.59
CA ARG A 68 -4.44 12.86 12.48
C ARG A 68 -5.84 12.85 11.85
N GLY A 69 -6.11 13.77 10.94
CA GLY A 69 -7.40 13.91 10.27
C GLY A 69 -7.49 13.21 8.92
N ALA A 70 -6.40 12.66 8.40
CA ALA A 70 -6.37 11.99 7.11
C ALA A 70 -7.12 10.65 7.16
N ASP A 71 -7.81 10.34 6.05
CA ASP A 71 -8.44 9.02 5.86
C ASP A 71 -7.36 7.93 5.81
N ILE A 72 -6.28 8.20 5.09
CA ILE A 72 -5.15 7.27 4.89
C ILE A 72 -3.91 7.83 5.59
N LYS A 73 -3.29 7.03 6.45
CA LYS A 73 -2.14 7.42 7.27
C LYS A 73 -0.95 6.53 6.95
N ILE A 74 0.08 7.14 6.36
CA ILE A 74 1.25 6.42 5.84
C ILE A 74 2.42 6.63 6.79
N GLY A 75 3.06 5.56 7.23
CA GLY A 75 4.22 5.62 8.12
C GLY A 75 5.23 4.50 7.85
N PHE A 76 6.49 4.75 8.20
CA PHE A 76 7.56 3.76 8.16
C PHE A 76 7.94 3.40 9.59
N TYR A 77 7.92 2.12 9.94
CA TYR A 77 8.14 1.65 11.31
C TYR A 77 9.11 0.48 11.33
N SER A 78 9.67 0.17 12.50
CA SER A 78 10.53 -1.00 12.72
C SER A 78 10.03 -1.76 13.94
N GLY A 79 10.05 -3.09 13.90
CA GLY A 79 9.66 -3.92 15.04
C GLY A 79 8.21 -3.66 15.49
N ASP A 80 7.97 -3.78 16.79
CA ASP A 80 6.69 -3.40 17.40
C ASP A 80 6.47 -1.89 17.33
N HIS A 81 5.36 -1.52 16.71
CA HIS A 81 4.92 -0.14 16.52
C HIS A 81 3.47 0.10 16.98
N GLY A 82 2.98 -0.76 17.88
CA GLY A 82 1.77 -0.50 18.68
C GLY A 82 0.44 -0.85 18.01
N ASP A 83 0.48 -1.53 16.85
CA ASP A 83 -0.72 -2.02 16.16
C ASP A 83 -0.94 -3.55 16.28
N GLY A 84 0.01 -4.26 16.89
CA GLY A 84 -0.05 -5.72 17.10
C GLY A 84 0.53 -6.54 15.95
N GLU A 85 1.03 -5.92 14.88
CA GLU A 85 1.64 -6.58 13.73
C GLU A 85 3.10 -6.08 13.59
N PRO A 86 4.04 -6.54 14.44
CA PRO A 86 5.41 -6.04 14.43
C PRO A 86 6.15 -6.40 13.14
N PHE A 87 6.95 -5.47 12.62
CA PHE A 87 7.85 -5.75 11.49
C PHE A 87 9.05 -6.61 11.92
N ASP A 88 9.55 -7.44 11.00
CA ASP A 88 10.55 -8.48 11.25
C ASP A 88 11.96 -8.15 10.72
N GLY A 89 12.14 -6.99 10.10
CA GLY A 89 13.42 -6.52 9.59
C GLY A 89 13.61 -6.85 8.11
N VAL A 90 14.84 -6.67 7.63
CA VAL A 90 15.21 -6.84 6.22
C VAL A 90 14.71 -8.19 5.67
N LEU A 91 13.98 -8.13 4.57
CA LEU A 91 13.36 -9.27 3.90
C LEU A 91 12.42 -10.04 4.84
N GLY A 92 11.16 -9.63 4.83
CA GLY A 92 10.08 -10.35 5.51
C GLY A 92 8.73 -9.73 5.17
N THR A 93 8.09 -9.14 6.18
CA THR A 93 6.89 -8.33 5.98
C THR A 93 7.28 -6.93 5.53
N LEU A 94 7.18 -6.68 4.22
CA LEU A 94 7.59 -5.40 3.63
C LEU A 94 6.71 -4.23 4.07
N ALA A 95 5.41 -4.49 4.21
CA ALA A 95 4.40 -3.51 4.55
C ALA A 95 3.10 -4.21 4.96
N HIS A 96 2.21 -3.46 5.60
CA HIS A 96 0.82 -3.86 5.76
C HIS A 96 -0.12 -2.65 5.77
N ALA A 97 -1.36 -2.88 5.37
CA ALA A 97 -2.41 -1.87 5.41
C ALA A 97 -3.72 -2.40 5.97
N PHE A 98 -4.43 -1.51 6.65
CA PHE A 98 -5.70 -1.80 7.30
C PHE A 98 -6.85 -1.37 6.39
N SER A 99 -7.75 -2.33 6.16
CA SER A 99 -8.92 -2.12 5.29
C SER A 99 -9.83 -0.97 5.77
N PRO A 100 -10.69 -0.42 4.90
CA PRO A 100 -11.58 0.66 5.29
C PRO A 100 -12.42 0.36 6.54
N THR A 101 -12.65 1.32 7.43
CA THR A 101 -12.27 2.75 7.34
C THR A 101 -11.03 3.10 8.18
N ASP A 102 -10.20 2.11 8.52
CA ASP A 102 -9.02 2.34 9.37
C ASP A 102 -7.97 3.18 8.61
N GLY A 103 -7.56 2.71 7.42
CA GLY A 103 -6.74 3.47 6.50
C GLY A 103 -5.27 3.65 6.91
N ARG A 104 -4.81 2.98 7.97
CA ARG A 104 -3.38 2.86 8.26
C ARG A 104 -2.67 2.06 7.17
N PHE A 105 -1.52 2.56 6.74
CA PHE A 105 -0.62 1.94 5.77
C PHE A 105 0.81 2.10 6.30
N HIS A 106 1.38 0.99 6.75
CA HIS A 106 2.70 0.93 7.37
C HIS A 106 3.68 0.20 6.46
N LEU A 107 4.92 0.69 6.42
CA LEU A 107 6.03 0.07 5.70
C LEU A 107 7.14 -0.29 6.68
N ASP A 108 7.83 -1.41 6.48
CA ASP A 108 9.02 -1.73 7.25
C ASP A 108 10.16 -0.80 6.83
N LYS A 109 10.63 -0.01 7.78
CA LYS A 109 11.74 0.93 7.63
C LYS A 109 13.09 0.22 7.43
N SER A 110 13.16 -1.06 7.75
CA SER A 110 14.36 -1.88 7.62
C SER A 110 14.64 -2.28 6.17
N GLU A 111 13.67 -2.15 5.26
CA GLU A 111 13.83 -2.58 3.87
C GLU A 111 14.62 -1.59 3.01
N ASP A 112 15.30 -2.14 2.00
CA ASP A 112 16.11 -1.40 1.04
C ASP A 112 15.21 -0.80 -0.08
N TRP A 113 14.45 0.24 0.26
CA TRP A 113 13.49 0.88 -0.65
C TRP A 113 14.15 1.59 -1.83
N VAL A 114 13.81 1.16 -3.04
CA VAL A 114 14.13 1.86 -4.29
C VAL A 114 13.00 2.84 -4.61
N VAL A 115 13.32 4.13 -4.49
CA VAL A 115 12.39 5.24 -4.72
C VAL A 115 12.43 5.75 -6.16
N ASN A 116 13.57 5.58 -6.84
CA ASN A 116 13.78 6.03 -8.22
C ASN A 116 14.66 5.02 -8.98
N GLY A 117 14.40 4.89 -10.28
CA GLY A 117 15.19 4.04 -11.17
C GLY A 117 14.65 2.60 -11.26
N ASP A 118 15.32 1.79 -12.06
CA ASP A 118 14.98 0.37 -12.17
C ASP A 118 15.56 -0.38 -10.97
N VAL A 119 14.69 -1.06 -10.21
CA VAL A 119 15.08 -1.88 -9.04
C VAL A 119 16.13 -2.95 -9.43
N ARG A 120 16.13 -3.41 -10.68
CA ARG A 120 17.09 -4.40 -11.21
C ARG A 120 18.50 -3.84 -11.41
N GLU A 121 18.62 -2.52 -11.49
CA GLU A 121 19.88 -1.79 -11.62
C GLU A 121 20.35 -1.22 -10.28
N SER A 122 19.63 -1.50 -9.19
CA SER A 122 19.99 -1.06 -7.85
C SER A 122 21.26 -1.76 -7.36
N SER A 123 22.11 -1.01 -6.67
CA SER A 123 23.28 -1.55 -5.96
C SER A 123 22.95 -2.09 -4.57
N LEU A 124 21.70 -1.93 -4.11
CA LEU A 124 21.23 -2.46 -2.83
C LEU A 124 21.10 -3.98 -2.92
N SER A 125 21.50 -4.67 -1.86
CA SER A 125 21.53 -6.14 -1.86
C SER A 125 20.13 -6.75 -1.86
N ASN A 126 19.16 -6.05 -1.25
CA ASN A 126 17.78 -6.50 -1.09
C ASN A 126 16.79 -5.47 -1.63
N ALA A 127 17.10 -4.87 -2.78
CA ALA A 127 16.34 -3.79 -3.38
C ALA A 127 14.84 -4.12 -3.54
N ILE A 128 13.96 -3.31 -2.96
CA ILE A 128 12.50 -3.43 -3.08
C ILE A 128 11.92 -2.19 -3.79
N ASP A 129 11.10 -2.40 -4.83
CA ASP A 129 10.39 -1.32 -5.51
C ASP A 129 9.28 -0.75 -4.62
N LEU A 130 9.47 0.48 -4.14
CA LEU A 130 8.52 1.15 -3.27
C LEU A 130 7.19 1.44 -3.95
N GLU A 131 7.19 1.79 -5.25
CA GLU A 131 5.94 2.10 -5.96
C GLU A 131 5.09 0.83 -6.08
N PHE A 132 5.72 -0.30 -6.39
CA PHE A 132 5.01 -1.58 -6.49
C PHE A 132 4.32 -1.95 -5.17
N VAL A 133 5.05 -1.88 -4.05
CA VAL A 133 4.48 -2.15 -2.71
C VAL A 133 3.39 -1.14 -2.37
N ALA A 134 3.60 0.15 -2.65
CA ALA A 134 2.58 1.16 -2.39
C ALA A 134 1.29 0.92 -3.18
N VAL A 135 1.37 0.54 -4.46
CA VAL A 135 0.18 0.20 -5.23
C VAL A 135 -0.54 -1.01 -4.62
N HIS A 136 0.18 -2.03 -4.17
CA HIS A 136 -0.40 -3.20 -3.50
C HIS A 136 -1.19 -2.79 -2.23
N GLU A 137 -0.52 -2.10 -1.31
CA GLU A 137 -1.11 -1.73 -0.02
C GLU A 137 -2.28 -0.75 -0.16
N ILE A 138 -2.23 0.17 -1.13
CA ILE A 138 -3.39 1.03 -1.42
C ILE A 138 -4.60 0.19 -1.86
N GLY A 139 -4.40 -0.95 -2.53
CA GLY A 139 -5.47 -1.89 -2.82
C GLY A 139 -6.16 -2.39 -1.54
N HIS A 140 -5.40 -2.71 -0.49
CA HIS A 140 -5.94 -3.06 0.82
C HIS A 140 -6.69 -1.91 1.49
N VAL A 141 -6.13 -0.69 1.42
CA VAL A 141 -6.80 0.54 1.88
C VAL A 141 -8.10 0.82 1.11
N LEU A 142 -8.26 0.28 -0.10
CA LEU A 142 -9.51 0.34 -0.87
C LEU A 142 -10.46 -0.85 -0.63
N GLY A 143 -10.07 -1.80 0.22
CA GLY A 143 -10.87 -2.96 0.62
C GLY A 143 -10.65 -4.21 -0.23
N LEU A 144 -9.63 -4.22 -1.10
CA LEU A 144 -9.22 -5.42 -1.83
C LEU A 144 -8.46 -6.36 -0.90
N GLY A 145 -8.71 -7.66 -1.04
CA GLY A 145 -7.90 -8.70 -0.42
C GLY A 145 -6.92 -9.28 -1.44
N HIS A 146 -6.11 -10.25 -1.00
CA HIS A 146 -5.15 -10.90 -1.87
C HIS A 146 -5.79 -11.65 -3.05
N SER A 147 -5.20 -11.46 -4.23
CA SER A 147 -5.45 -12.25 -5.43
C SER A 147 -4.72 -13.60 -5.34
N SER A 148 -5.33 -14.65 -5.88
CA SER A 148 -4.67 -15.96 -6.05
C SER A 148 -4.05 -16.15 -7.44
N VAL A 149 -4.01 -15.08 -8.24
CA VAL A 149 -3.40 -15.05 -9.57
C VAL A 149 -2.01 -14.44 -9.46
N GLU A 150 -0.99 -15.25 -9.74
CA GLU A 150 0.39 -14.79 -9.88
C GLU A 150 0.52 -13.71 -10.95
N GLY A 151 1.28 -12.66 -10.67
CA GLY A 151 1.40 -11.46 -11.51
C GLY A 151 0.25 -10.45 -11.39
N ALA A 152 -0.78 -10.73 -10.58
CA ALA A 152 -1.75 -9.69 -10.21
C ALA A 152 -1.13 -8.73 -9.17
N ILE A 153 -1.51 -7.45 -9.21
CA ILE A 153 -0.99 -6.46 -8.26
C ILE A 153 -1.27 -6.83 -6.80
N MET A 154 -2.41 -7.48 -6.52
CA MET A 154 -2.79 -7.94 -5.18
C MET A 154 -2.30 -9.36 -4.86
N TYR A 155 -1.35 -9.92 -5.62
CA TYR A 155 -0.76 -11.21 -5.27
C TYR A 155 0.14 -11.04 -4.02
N PRO A 156 0.07 -11.91 -3.00
CA PRO A 156 0.62 -11.65 -1.66
C PRO A 156 2.15 -11.67 -1.55
N THR A 157 2.86 -12.06 -2.61
CA THR A 157 4.31 -12.16 -2.59
C THR A 157 4.88 -11.43 -3.80
N ILE A 158 5.95 -10.66 -3.61
CA ILE A 158 6.72 -10.11 -4.72
C ILE A 158 7.53 -11.26 -5.33
N SER A 159 7.23 -11.60 -6.58
CA SER A 159 8.07 -12.51 -7.36
C SER A 159 9.26 -11.72 -7.90
N SER A 160 10.48 -12.06 -7.45
CA SER A 160 11.70 -11.60 -8.10
C SER A 160 11.79 -12.25 -9.48
N ASN A 161 11.58 -11.44 -10.53
CA ASN A 161 11.91 -11.83 -11.92
C ASN A 161 13.19 -11.12 -12.34
#